data_AF-A0A520CWU4-F1
#
_entry.id   AF-A0A520CWU4-F1
#
_cell.length_a   1.000
_cell.length_b   1.000
_cell.length_c   1.000
_cell.angle_alpha   90.00
_cell.angle_beta   90.00
_cell.angle_gamma   90.00
#
_symmetry.space_group_name_H-M   'P 1'
#
loop_
_entity.id
_entity.type
_entity.pdbx_description
1 polymer ?
#
loop_
_entity_poly.entity_id
_entity_poly.type
_entity_poly.pdbx_seq_one_letter_code
_entity_poly.pdbx_strand_id
1 'polypeptide(L)'
;MASSQSVSVWLVLAIALFAANLPFLSERFLGLLPMRASASPKSLALRLLELVLFYGFAGAVGLLFEKRAGQIAPQGWEFYAVTGALFIVLAFPGFTWRYLLKRRHAPA
;
A
#
# COMPACT_ATOMS: atom_id res chain seq x y z
N MET A 1 -25.12 0.93 -15.88
CA MET A 1 -24.60 2.24 -15.43
C MET A 1 -24.03 2.06 -14.02
N ALA A 2 -22.72 2.04 -13.86
CA ALA A 2 -22.13 2.01 -12.51
C ALA A 2 -22.46 3.36 -11.84
N SER A 3 -23.03 3.33 -10.64
CA SER A 3 -23.25 4.53 -9.83
C SER A 3 -21.90 5.14 -9.44
N SER A 4 -21.81 6.47 -9.32
CA SER A 4 -20.55 7.18 -9.01
C SER A 4 -19.85 6.65 -7.76
N GLN A 5 -20.61 6.09 -6.81
CA GLN A 5 -20.10 5.44 -5.61
C GLN A 5 -19.31 4.16 -5.93
N SER A 6 -19.79 3.32 -6.84
CA SER A 6 -19.07 2.11 -7.26
C SER A 6 -17.72 2.45 -7.89
N VAL A 7 -17.67 3.53 -8.68
CA VAL A 7 -16.41 4.00 -9.30
C VAL A 7 -15.41 4.44 -8.23
N SER A 8 -15.84 5.21 -7.24
CA SER A 8 -14.98 5.65 -6.12
C SER A 8 -14.40 4.46 -5.34
N VAL A 9 -15.21 3.44 -5.05
CA VAL A 9 -14.75 2.23 -4.34
C VAL A 9 -13.67 1.50 -5.14
N TRP A 10 -13.91 1.25 -6.43
CA TRP A 10 -12.93 0.59 -7.30
C TRP A 10 -11.64 1.41 -7.44
N LEU A 11 -11.74 2.73 -7.50
CA LEU A 11 -10.59 3.62 -7.59
C LEU A 11 -9.75 3.56 -6.30
N VAL A 12 -10.38 3.63 -5.13
CA VAL A 12 -9.68 3.49 -3.83
C VAL A 12 -9.00 2.13 -3.72
N LEU A 13 -9.67 1.06 -4.14
CA LEU A 13 -9.08 -0.30 -4.16
C LEU A 13 -7.87 -0.38 -5.10
N ALA A 14 -7.95 0.20 -6.29
CA ALA A 14 -6.82 0.26 -7.21
C ALA A 14 -5.65 1.04 -6.60
N ILE A 15 -5.90 2.21 -6.01
CA ILE A 15 -4.89 3.01 -5.31
C ILE A 15 -4.27 2.23 -4.17
N ALA A 16 -5.07 1.56 -3.34
CA ALA A 16 -4.60 0.73 -2.23
C ALA A 16 -3.72 -0.41 -2.73
N LEU A 17 -4.10 -1.09 -3.82
CA LEU A 17 -3.30 -2.16 -4.42
C LEU A 17 -1.93 -1.64 -4.89
N PHE A 18 -1.87 -0.53 -5.61
CA PHE A 18 -0.59 0.04 -6.05
C PHE A 18 0.25 0.54 -4.88
N ALA A 19 -0.37 1.25 -3.93
CA ALA A 19 0.30 1.79 -2.75
C ALA A 19 0.89 0.69 -1.85
N ALA A 20 0.18 -0.42 -1.68
CA ALA A 20 0.63 -1.56 -0.87
C ALA A 20 1.86 -2.27 -1.47
N ASN A 21 2.01 -2.26 -2.80
CA ASN A 21 3.10 -2.94 -3.50
C ASN A 21 4.32 -2.05 -3.78
N LEU A 22 4.14 -0.72 -3.76
CA LEU A 22 5.19 0.26 -4.05
C LEU A 22 6.46 0.13 -3.18
N PRO A 23 6.37 -0.13 -1.85
CA PRO A 23 7.53 -0.36 -0.97
C PRO A 23 8.40 -1.53 -1.38
N PHE A 24 7.85 -2.51 -2.10
CA PHE A 24 8.54 -3.74 -2.48
C PHE A 24 9.16 -3.65 -3.88
N LEU A 25 8.51 -2.90 -4.77
CA LEU A 25 8.93 -2.68 -6.15
C LEU A 25 10.08 -1.67 -6.26
N SER A 26 10.13 -0.65 -5.40
CA SER A 26 11.12 0.43 -5.47
C SER A 26 12.17 0.38 -4.34
N GLU A 27 13.43 0.66 -4.67
CA GLU A 27 14.48 0.93 -3.67
C GLU A 27 14.47 2.39 -3.18
N ARG A 28 13.68 3.26 -3.82
CA ARG A 28 13.55 4.66 -3.40
C ARG A 28 12.68 4.74 -2.14
N PHE A 29 13.03 5.61 -1.20
CA PHE A 29 12.20 5.87 -0.03
C PHE A 29 10.92 6.58 -0.49
N LEU A 30 9.76 6.02 -0.14
CA LEU A 30 8.41 6.38 -0.61
C LEU A 30 8.27 6.43 -2.15
N GLY A 31 9.15 5.76 -2.91
CA GLY A 31 9.16 5.82 -4.38
C GLY A 31 9.72 7.12 -4.98
N LEU A 32 9.97 8.15 -4.16
CA LEU A 32 10.35 9.50 -4.62
C LEU A 32 11.79 9.87 -4.24
N LEU A 33 12.21 9.54 -3.02
CA LEU A 33 13.51 9.96 -2.50
C LEU A 33 14.59 8.91 -2.84
N PRO A 34 15.65 9.28 -3.58
CA PRO A 34 16.76 8.36 -3.82
C PRO A 34 17.46 8.06 -2.50
N MET A 35 17.26 6.86 -1.96
CA MET A 35 18.18 6.35 -0.93
C MET A 35 19.52 6.14 -1.61
N ARG A 36 20.59 6.71 -1.03
CA ARG A 36 21.97 6.58 -1.50
C ARG A 36 22.25 5.11 -1.82
N ALA A 37 22.27 4.79 -3.11
CA ALA A 37 22.13 3.43 -3.65
C ALA A 37 23.38 2.54 -3.43
N SER A 38 24.26 2.86 -2.47
CA SER A 38 25.64 2.38 -2.49
C SER A 38 26.16 1.70 -1.22
N ALA A 39 25.36 1.50 -0.17
CA ALA A 39 25.89 0.84 1.05
C ALA A 39 25.06 -0.34 1.58
N SER A 40 23.71 -0.27 1.58
CA SER A 40 22.89 -1.34 2.16
C SER A 40 21.55 -1.52 1.46
N PRO A 41 21.08 -2.77 1.24
CA PRO A 41 19.72 -3.01 0.78
C PRO A 41 18.70 -2.47 1.78
N LYS A 42 17.60 -1.88 1.28
CA LYS A 42 16.52 -1.31 2.10
C LYS A 42 16.01 -2.33 3.13
N SER A 43 16.12 -1.99 4.41
CA SER A 43 15.77 -2.88 5.51
C SER A 43 14.28 -3.22 5.49
N LEU A 44 13.93 -4.39 6.04
CA LEU A 44 12.54 -4.81 6.18
C LEU A 44 11.75 -3.83 7.06
N ALA A 45 12.37 -3.31 8.14
CA ALA A 45 11.77 -2.31 9.01
C ALA A 45 11.37 -1.03 8.26
N LEU A 46 12.23 -0.53 7.34
CA LEU A 46 11.89 0.63 6.52
C LEU A 46 10.72 0.35 5.57
N ARG A 47 10.64 -0.86 4.99
CA ARG A 47 9.51 -1.24 4.13
C ARG A 47 8.20 -1.35 4.91
N LEU A 48 8.25 -1.86 6.15
CA LEU A 48 7.09 -1.88 7.05
C LEU A 48 6.63 -0.47 7.42
N LEU A 49 7.58 0.43 7.70
CA LEU A 49 7.26 1.84 7.94
C LEU A 49 6.57 2.47 6.73
N GLU A 50 7.11 2.26 5.53
CA GLU A 50 6.47 2.74 4.29
C GLU A 50 5.09 2.12 4.09
N LEU A 51 4.90 0.85 4.41
CA LEU A 51 3.60 0.19 4.31
C LEU A 51 2.56 0.88 5.20
N VAL A 52 2.93 1.23 6.43
CA VAL A 52 2.06 2.00 7.35
C VAL A 52 1.75 3.39 6.78
N LEU A 53 2.75 4.08 6.21
CA LEU A 53 2.55 5.39 5.59
C LEU A 53 1.62 5.31 4.38
N PHE A 54 1.79 4.31 3.50
CA PHE A 54 0.93 4.11 2.33
C PHE A 54 -0.48 3.66 2.71
N TYR A 55 -0.64 2.89 3.79
CA TYR A 55 -1.95 2.58 4.36
C TYR A 55 -2.67 3.86 4.80
N GLY A 56 -1.99 4.73 5.56
CA GLY A 56 -2.53 6.03 5.95
C GLY A 56 -2.89 6.91 4.75
N PHE A 57 -2.05 6.92 3.71
CA PHE A 57 -2.32 7.63 2.46
C PHE A 57 -3.57 7.10 1.74
N ALA A 58 -3.67 5.78 1.55
CA ALA A 58 -4.82 5.16 0.90
C ALA A 58 -6.12 5.39 1.70
N GLY A 59 -6.05 5.29 3.03
CA GLY A 59 -7.16 5.61 3.93
C GLY A 59 -7.60 7.07 3.82
N ALA A 60 -6.65 8.02 3.78
CA ALA A 60 -6.96 9.45 3.61
C ALA A 60 -7.64 9.73 2.27
N VAL A 61 -7.22 9.06 1.18
CA VAL A 61 -7.88 9.14 -0.13
C VAL A 61 -9.30 8.57 -0.07
N GLY A 62 -9.50 7.43 0.60
CA GLY A 62 -10.82 6.85 0.83
C GLY A 62 -11.76 7.80 1.58
N LEU A 63 -11.29 8.37 2.69
CA LEU A 63 -12.01 9.38 3.47
C LEU A 63 -12.36 10.62 2.67
N LEU A 64 -11.46 11.07 1.79
CA LEU A 64 -11.73 12.22 0.92
C LEU A 64 -12.88 11.92 -0.06
N PHE A 65 -12.92 10.71 -0.63
CA PHE A 65 -14.02 10.31 -1.50
C PHE A 65 -15.33 10.11 -0.74
N GLU A 66 -15.28 9.55 0.46
CA GLU A 66 -16.45 9.40 1.33
C GLU A 66 -17.05 10.77 1.70
N LYS A 67 -16.20 11.75 2.06
CA LYS A 67 -16.61 13.14 2.32
C LYS A 67 -17.24 13.82 1.10
N ARG A 68 -16.79 13.46 -0.11
CA ARG A 68 -17.39 13.98 -1.36
C ARG A 68 -18.73 13.31 -1.68
N ALA A 69 -18.92 12.07 -1.25
CA ALA A 69 -20.17 11.33 -1.44
C ALA A 69 -21.24 11.67 -0.39
N GLY A 70 -20.87 12.30 0.74
CA GLY A 70 -21.80 12.74 1.77
C GLY A 70 -21.12 12.95 3.12
N GLN A 71 -21.78 12.47 4.18
CA GLN A 71 -21.22 12.47 5.53
C GLN A 71 -20.31 11.26 5.73
N ILE A 72 -19.16 11.46 6.38
CA ILE A 72 -18.28 10.36 6.78
C ILE A 72 -18.96 9.63 7.94
N ALA A 73 -19.16 8.32 7.80
CA ALA A 73 -19.70 7.51 8.87
C ALA A 73 -18.68 7.38 10.02
N PRO A 74 -19.10 7.28 11.30
CA PRO A 74 -18.18 7.05 12.40
C PRO A 74 -17.43 5.71 12.20
N GLN A 75 -16.10 5.78 12.08
CA GLN A 75 -15.23 4.62 11.88
C GLN A 75 -14.72 4.10 13.23
N GLY A 76 -15.12 2.88 13.60
CA GLY A 76 -14.63 2.17 14.78
C GLY A 76 -13.23 1.59 14.57
N TRP A 77 -12.64 1.02 15.63
CA TRP A 77 -11.33 0.36 15.54
C TRP A 77 -11.37 -0.85 14.60
N GLU A 78 -12.53 -1.50 14.47
CA GLU A 78 -12.79 -2.64 13.59
C GLU A 78 -12.55 -2.28 12.13
N PHE A 79 -12.95 -1.07 11.72
CA PHE A 79 -12.75 -0.57 10.37
C PHE A 79 -11.26 -0.53 10.03
N TYR A 80 -10.44 -0.01 10.94
CA TYR A 80 -8.98 0.08 10.75
C TYR A 80 -8.31 -1.30 10.82
N ALA A 81 -8.82 -2.21 11.64
CA ALA A 81 -8.32 -3.58 11.70
C ALA A 81 -8.56 -4.34 10.39
N VAL A 82 -9.79 -4.27 9.85
CA VAL A 82 -10.17 -4.96 8.61
C VAL A 82 -9.48 -4.33 7.39
N THR A 83 -9.47 -3.01 7.28
CA THR A 83 -8.81 -2.33 6.15
C THR A 83 -7.28 -2.47 6.22
N GLY A 84 -6.70 -2.46 7.42
CA GLY A 84 -5.29 -2.78 7.62
C GLY A 84 -4.93 -4.21 7.20
N ALA A 85 -5.74 -5.20 7.60
CA ALA A 85 -5.54 -6.59 7.18
C ALA A 85 -5.67 -6.76 5.66
N LEU A 86 -6.67 -6.13 5.04
CA LEU A 86 -6.82 -6.07 3.59
C LEU A 86 -5.58 -5.48 2.92
N PHE A 87 -5.05 -4.36 3.44
CA PHE A 87 -3.87 -3.70 2.88
C PHE A 87 -2.63 -4.60 2.95
N ILE A 88 -2.45 -5.35 4.03
CA ILE A 88 -1.37 -6.34 4.17
C ILE A 88 -1.52 -7.47 3.14
N VAL A 89 -2.74 -7.96 2.91
CA VAL A 89 -3.00 -8.98 1.87
C VAL A 89 -2.67 -8.43 0.48
N LEU A 90 -3.04 -7.18 0.18
CA LEU A 90 -2.71 -6.53 -1.08
C LEU A 90 -1.21 -6.33 -1.28
N ALA A 91 -0.42 -6.22 -0.21
CA ALA A 91 1.03 -6.10 -0.25
C ALA A 91 1.76 -7.42 -0.57
N PHE A 92 1.06 -8.55 -0.49
CA PHE A 92 1.65 -9.89 -0.61
C PHE A 92 2.37 -10.15 -1.95
N PRO A 93 1.84 -9.75 -3.13
CA PRO A 93 2.55 -9.96 -4.40
C PRO A 93 3.92 -9.28 -4.44
N GLY A 94 4.01 -8.02 -3.99
CA GLY A 94 5.27 -7.29 -3.90
C GLY A 94 6.24 -7.93 -2.91
N PHE A 95 5.74 -8.33 -1.74
CA PHE A 95 6.54 -9.03 -0.73
C PHE A 95 7.13 -10.34 -1.27
N THR A 96 6.30 -11.20 -1.84
CA THR A 96 6.74 -12.50 -2.38
C THR A 96 7.72 -12.34 -3.54
N TRP A 97 7.45 -11.43 -4.48
CA TRP A 97 8.40 -11.10 -5.56
C TRP A 97 9.77 -10.72 -5.02
N ARG A 98 9.82 -9.83 -4.03
CA ARG A 98 11.08 -9.29 -3.53
C ARG A 98 11.85 -10.29 -2.65
N TYR A 99 11.17 -11.03 -1.79
CA TYR A 99 11.81 -11.85 -0.77
C TYR A 99 11.91 -13.33 -1.16
N LEU A 100 10.93 -13.88 -1.88
CA LEU A 100 10.91 -15.29 -2.24
C LEU A 100 11.47 -15.56 -3.64
N LEU A 101 11.14 -14.74 -4.64
CA LEU A 101 11.57 -14.97 -6.02
C LEU A 101 12.99 -14.45 -6.31
N LYS A 102 13.36 -13.26 -5.81
CA LYS A 102 14.67 -12.66 -6.08
C LYS A 102 15.85 -13.38 -5.43
N ARG A 103 15.62 -14.15 -4.36
CA ARG A 103 16.68 -14.93 -3.67
C ARG A 103 16.97 -16.29 -4.32
N ARG A 104 16.11 -16.79 -5.21
CA ARG A 104 16.29 -18.10 -5.87
C ARG A 104 17.15 -18.06 -7.14
N HIS A 105 17.56 -16.88 -7.60
CA HIS A 105 18.35 -16.70 -8.84
C HIS A 105 19.88 -16.62 -8.60
N ALA A 106 20.42 -17.25 -7.55
CA ALA A 106 21.86 -17.50 -7.51
C ALA A 106 22.14 -18.72 -8.41
N PRO A 107 22.75 -18.59 -9.60
CA PRO A 107 23.22 -19.75 -10.34
C PRO A 107 24.28 -20.45 -9.50
N ALA A 108 24.15 -21.78 -9.42
CA ALA A 108 25.17 -22.66 -8.85
C ALA A 108 26.45 -22.64 -9.69
#